data_AF-A0A0A1YJQ9-F1
#
_entry.id   AF-A0A0A1YJQ9-F1
#
_cell.length_a   1.000
_cell.length_b   1.000
_cell.length_c   1.000
_cell.angle_alpha   90.00
_cell.angle_beta   90.00
_cell.angle_gamma   90.00
#
_symmetry.space_group_name_H-M   'P 1'
#
loop_
_entity.id
_entity.type
_entity.pdbx_description
1 polymer ?
#
loop_
_entity_poly.entity_id
_entity_poly.type
_entity_poly.pdbx_seq_one_letter_code
_entity_poly.pdbx_strand_id
1 'polypeptide(L)'
;MPQEAVSGRYYETLAERNDPHAPWFKRKIADRVAALSSLLTPQTRRVLEIGCAEGVLGGETKLRFPVVYDGVELSQDRELALTKLDQVFPTPADQVESSPYDLIVSFHVLEHIANPAQELQAWSRLLAPGGQLLIEVPNRAGHPLLDNDHNPEHLHQFTPASLTILLAGQGFTCHQLSLGHYESPVYPDSIRVVAQPQPQASDQRTQLLQRFHERLGGPFIAYGIGGDFLNYVEPLAEALDIQALLDSSPAKWGQQLGRHVVTAYTPELHGELPILICSIKFSAGIRQHLLSLGIAPERITNLETIYEGP
;
A
#
# COMPACT_ATOMS: atom_id res chain seq x y z
N MET A 1 14.19 -30.91 -18.05
CA MET A 1 13.93 -31.84 -16.93
C MET A 1 12.43 -31.84 -16.67
N PRO A 2 11.81 -32.95 -16.25
CA PRO A 2 10.36 -33.00 -16.05
C PRO A 2 9.93 -32.03 -14.94
N GLN A 3 8.82 -31.32 -15.17
CA GLN A 3 8.17 -30.31 -14.33
C GLN A 3 7.57 -30.85 -13.02
N GLU A 4 8.19 -31.83 -12.37
CA GLU A 4 7.73 -32.35 -11.08
C GLU A 4 8.45 -31.65 -9.92
N ALA A 5 7.77 -30.62 -9.39
CA ALA A 5 7.82 -30.17 -8.00
C ALA A 5 9.20 -29.88 -7.37
N VAL A 6 9.64 -28.62 -7.49
CA VAL A 6 10.37 -27.96 -6.38
C VAL A 6 9.37 -27.83 -5.23
N SER A 7 9.14 -28.93 -4.51
CA SER A 7 8.32 -28.96 -3.28
C SER A 7 9.16 -28.45 -2.11
N GLY A 8 8.51 -28.04 -1.00
CA GLY A 8 9.20 -27.57 0.21
C GLY A 8 10.31 -28.52 0.72
N ARG A 9 10.23 -29.82 0.40
CA ARG A 9 11.25 -30.83 0.70
C ARG A 9 12.61 -30.60 0.03
N TYR A 10 12.69 -29.83 -1.06
CA TYR A 10 13.96 -29.50 -1.71
C TYR A 10 14.79 -28.55 -0.84
N TYR A 11 14.17 -27.45 -0.40
CA TYR A 11 14.85 -26.42 0.41
C TYR A 11 15.28 -26.93 1.79
N GLU A 12 14.55 -27.90 2.37
CA GLU A 12 14.90 -28.55 3.64
C GLU A 12 16.30 -29.21 3.65
N THR A 13 16.85 -29.53 2.47
CA THR A 13 18.15 -30.21 2.32
C THR A 13 19.33 -29.29 2.09
N LEU A 14 19.09 -27.99 1.89
CA LEU A 14 20.14 -27.01 1.62
C LEU A 14 20.81 -26.53 2.93
N ALA A 15 22.11 -26.24 2.86
CA ALA A 15 22.92 -25.66 3.93
C ALA A 15 24.08 -24.84 3.34
N GLU A 16 24.61 -23.88 4.10
CA GLU A 16 25.82 -23.10 3.77
C GLU A 16 25.71 -22.31 2.46
N ARG A 17 24.54 -21.70 2.19
CA ARG A 17 24.29 -20.97 0.94
C ARG A 17 25.02 -19.63 0.85
N ASN A 18 25.49 -19.10 1.98
CA ASN A 18 26.27 -17.86 2.03
C ASN A 18 27.71 -18.12 2.47
N ASP A 19 28.64 -17.32 1.94
CA ASP A 19 30.00 -17.18 2.47
C ASP A 19 30.09 -15.87 3.29
N PRO A 20 30.03 -15.91 4.63
CA PRO A 20 30.08 -14.73 5.48
C PRO A 20 31.41 -13.97 5.40
N HIS A 21 32.48 -14.61 4.95
CA HIS A 21 33.81 -14.01 4.83
C HIS A 21 34.00 -13.27 3.51
N ALA A 22 33.14 -13.53 2.53
CA ALA A 22 33.23 -12.89 1.24
C ALA A 22 32.94 -11.37 1.30
N PRO A 23 33.71 -10.53 0.57
CA PRO A 23 33.48 -9.09 0.52
C PRO A 23 32.08 -8.70 0.01
N TRP A 24 31.54 -9.47 -0.94
CA TRP A 24 30.20 -9.22 -1.50
C TRP A 24 29.09 -9.49 -0.49
N PHE A 25 29.26 -10.46 0.41
CA PHE A 25 28.27 -10.75 1.46
C PHE A 25 28.13 -9.58 2.44
N LYS A 26 29.26 -9.00 2.87
CA LYS A 26 29.25 -7.80 3.73
C LYS A 26 28.56 -6.61 3.07
N ARG A 27 28.82 -6.39 1.77
CA ARG A 27 28.16 -5.34 0.98
C ARG A 27 26.65 -5.57 0.93
N LYS A 28 26.22 -6.79 0.60
CA LYS A 28 24.81 -7.20 0.57
C LYS A 28 24.12 -6.90 1.92
N ILE A 29 24.67 -7.40 3.01
CA ILE A 29 24.06 -7.21 4.34
C ILE A 29 24.00 -5.74 4.74
N ALA A 30 25.06 -4.95 4.47
CA ALA A 30 25.04 -3.52 4.76
C ALA A 30 23.93 -2.77 4.01
N ASP A 31 23.72 -3.11 2.74
CA ASP A 31 22.66 -2.54 1.90
C ASP A 31 21.26 -2.92 2.42
N ARG A 32 21.03 -4.20 2.73
CA ARG A 32 19.75 -4.70 3.29
C ARG A 32 19.46 -4.08 4.66
N VAL A 33 20.46 -3.95 5.53
CA VAL A 33 20.30 -3.29 6.84
C VAL A 33 19.92 -1.82 6.64
N ALA A 34 20.56 -1.10 5.72
CA ALA A 34 20.22 0.30 5.45
C ALA A 34 18.78 0.44 4.94
N ALA A 35 18.37 -0.43 4.02
CA ALA A 35 17.00 -0.47 3.49
C ALA A 35 15.97 -0.67 4.60
N LEU A 36 16.14 -1.75 5.39
CA LEU A 36 15.26 -2.10 6.49
C LEU A 36 15.22 -0.99 7.55
N SER A 37 16.39 -0.48 7.95
CA SER A 37 16.51 0.58 8.97
C SER A 37 15.75 1.85 8.61
N SER A 38 15.64 2.18 7.32
CA SER A 38 14.91 3.37 6.87
C SER A 38 13.39 3.27 7.04
N LEU A 39 12.88 2.05 7.26
CA LEU A 39 11.46 1.77 7.50
C LEU A 39 11.13 1.59 8.98
N LEU A 40 12.13 1.43 9.85
CA LEU A 40 11.91 1.27 11.28
C LEU A 40 11.62 2.62 11.93
N THR A 41 10.43 2.73 12.51
CA THR A 41 9.99 3.90 13.30
C THR A 41 10.06 3.57 14.80
N PRO A 42 9.99 4.56 15.71
CA PRO A 42 9.84 4.29 17.14
C PRO A 42 8.61 3.45 17.51
N GLN A 43 7.62 3.38 16.62
CA GLN A 43 6.40 2.59 16.78
C GLN A 43 6.58 1.15 16.29
N THR A 44 7.56 0.87 15.43
CA THR A 44 7.83 -0.47 14.91
C THR A 44 8.33 -1.38 16.03
N ARG A 45 7.62 -2.49 16.28
CA ARG A 45 7.93 -3.44 17.35
C ARG A 45 8.29 -4.82 16.83
N ARG A 46 7.67 -5.28 15.74
CA ARG A 46 7.80 -6.66 15.26
C ARG A 46 8.16 -6.68 13.78
N VAL A 47 9.24 -7.38 13.45
CA VAL A 47 9.70 -7.62 12.07
C VAL A 47 9.70 -9.11 11.79
N LEU A 48 9.23 -9.52 10.61
CA LEU A 48 9.35 -10.88 10.10
C LEU A 48 10.22 -10.89 8.84
N GLU A 49 11.26 -11.71 8.80
CA GLU A 49 12.05 -11.97 7.59
C GLU A 49 11.64 -13.29 6.95
N ILE A 50 11.14 -13.25 5.72
CA ILE A 50 10.84 -14.44 4.92
C ILE A 50 12.14 -14.88 4.23
N GLY A 51 12.56 -16.12 4.45
CA GLY A 51 13.83 -16.67 3.99
C GLY A 51 15.02 -16.06 4.74
N CYS A 52 15.03 -16.18 6.07
CA CYS A 52 16.03 -15.50 6.90
C CYS A 52 17.43 -16.13 6.86
N ALA A 53 17.61 -17.29 6.20
CA ALA A 53 18.86 -18.03 6.12
C ALA A 53 19.51 -18.19 7.51
N GLU A 54 20.77 -17.78 7.69
CA GLU A 54 21.49 -17.86 8.97
C GLU A 54 21.13 -16.73 9.97
N GLY A 55 20.15 -15.88 9.66
CA GLY A 55 19.62 -14.82 10.55
C GLY A 55 20.53 -13.59 10.70
N VAL A 56 21.46 -13.37 9.76
CA VAL A 56 22.46 -12.29 9.85
C VAL A 56 21.81 -10.91 9.82
N LEU A 57 20.84 -10.68 8.93
CA LEU A 57 20.15 -9.40 8.80
C LEU A 57 19.41 -9.02 10.08
N GLY A 58 18.61 -9.95 10.62
CA GLY A 58 17.90 -9.73 11.88
C GLY A 58 18.84 -9.51 13.06
N GLY A 59 19.94 -10.27 13.16
CA GLY A 59 20.97 -10.07 14.18
C GLY A 59 21.57 -8.66 14.14
N GLU A 60 22.00 -8.19 12.97
CA GLU A 60 22.53 -6.83 12.77
C GLU A 60 21.50 -5.73 13.06
N THR A 61 20.23 -5.99 12.73
CA THR A 61 19.13 -5.05 12.99
C THR A 61 18.88 -4.89 14.48
N LYS A 62 18.84 -6.00 15.23
CA LYS A 62 18.60 -5.99 16.70
C LYS A 62 19.71 -5.32 17.50
N LEU A 63 20.92 -5.25 16.97
CA LEU A 63 22.00 -4.46 17.58
C LEU A 63 21.74 -2.94 17.55
N ARG A 64 20.86 -2.48 16.65
CA ARG A 64 20.61 -1.06 16.38
C ARG A 64 19.21 -0.61 16.82
N PHE A 65 18.24 -1.52 16.81
CA PHE A 65 16.84 -1.21 17.05
C PHE A 65 16.22 -2.18 18.06
N PRO A 66 15.41 -1.70 19.02
CA PRO A 66 14.74 -2.53 20.01
C PRO A 66 13.46 -3.17 19.43
N VAL A 67 13.64 -4.09 18.47
CA VAL A 67 12.56 -4.83 17.82
C VAL A 67 12.61 -6.31 18.14
N VAL A 68 11.44 -6.96 18.14
CA VAL A 68 11.34 -8.42 18.01
C VAL A 68 11.53 -8.74 16.53
N TYR A 69 12.47 -9.63 16.24
CA TYR A 69 12.82 -10.05 14.88
C TYR A 69 12.65 -11.55 14.75
N ASP A 70 11.62 -11.96 14.03
CA ASP A 70 11.31 -13.35 13.73
C ASP A 70 11.71 -13.67 12.28
N GLY A 71 11.91 -14.95 11.97
CA GLY A 71 12.25 -15.40 10.62
C GLY A 71 11.47 -16.62 10.17
N VAL A 72 11.28 -16.80 8.86
CA VAL A 72 10.84 -18.05 8.23
C VAL A 72 12.03 -18.64 7.50
N GLU A 73 12.42 -19.88 7.82
CA GLU A 73 13.48 -20.59 7.11
C GLU A 73 13.25 -22.11 7.12
N LEU A 74 13.16 -22.69 5.92
CA LEU A 74 12.89 -24.12 5.72
C LEU A 74 14.17 -24.95 5.71
N SER A 75 15.31 -24.35 5.35
CA SER A 75 16.61 -25.01 5.31
C SER A 75 17.16 -25.31 6.72
N GLN A 76 18.32 -25.95 6.78
CA GLN A 76 19.04 -26.17 8.05
C GLN A 76 19.71 -24.90 8.58
N ASP A 77 19.87 -23.86 7.77
CA ASP A 77 20.46 -22.57 8.17
C ASP A 77 19.67 -21.92 9.33
N ARG A 78 18.40 -22.31 9.50
CA ARG A 78 17.55 -21.95 10.65
C ARG A 78 18.20 -22.22 12.01
N GLU A 79 19.06 -23.25 12.12
CA GLU A 79 19.74 -23.57 13.37
C GLU A 79 20.67 -22.43 13.81
N LEU A 80 21.37 -21.83 12.84
CA LEU A 80 22.20 -20.65 13.08
C LEU A 80 21.34 -19.39 13.28
N ALA A 81 20.20 -19.27 12.58
CA ALA A 81 19.28 -18.15 12.78
C ALA A 81 18.68 -18.11 14.18
N LEU A 82 18.35 -19.26 14.77
CA LEU A 82 17.84 -19.37 16.15
C LEU A 82 18.79 -18.80 17.21
N THR A 83 20.09 -18.67 16.89
CA THR A 83 21.06 -18.03 17.79
C THR A 83 21.04 -16.49 17.74
N LYS A 84 20.36 -15.90 16.74
CA LYS A 84 20.35 -14.46 16.46
C LYS A 84 18.95 -13.84 16.53
N LEU A 85 17.94 -14.59 16.10
CA LEU A 85 16.55 -14.15 15.98
C LEU A 85 15.74 -14.52 17.23
N ASP A 86 14.60 -13.86 17.44
CA ASP A 86 13.71 -14.13 18.59
C ASP A 86 12.90 -15.41 18.37
N GLN A 87 12.50 -15.67 17.12
CA GLN A 87 11.85 -16.90 16.71
C GLN A 87 12.20 -17.24 15.25
N VAL A 88 12.28 -18.53 14.92
CA VAL A 88 12.39 -19.00 13.53
C VAL A 88 11.35 -20.07 13.26
N PHE A 89 10.50 -19.83 12.26
CA PHE A 89 9.44 -20.74 11.83
C PHE A 89 9.97 -21.68 10.74
N PRO A 90 9.98 -23.01 10.96
CA PRO A 90 10.39 -24.01 9.97
C PRO A 90 9.23 -24.43 9.06
N THR A 91 8.34 -23.48 8.74
CA THR A 91 7.13 -23.71 7.95
C THR A 91 6.95 -22.58 6.94
N PRO A 92 6.26 -22.83 5.80
CA PRO A 92 5.89 -21.75 4.90
C PRO A 92 5.08 -20.66 5.60
N ALA A 93 5.08 -19.43 5.05
CA ALA A 93 4.42 -18.28 5.68
C ALA A 93 2.91 -18.49 5.86
N ASP A 94 2.27 -19.28 4.99
CA ASP A 94 0.84 -19.60 5.06
C ASP A 94 0.45 -20.47 6.27
N GLN A 95 1.43 -21.05 6.97
CA GLN A 95 1.27 -21.86 8.18
C GLN A 95 1.80 -21.18 9.44
N VAL A 96 2.36 -19.97 9.32
CA VAL A 96 2.85 -19.22 10.48
C VAL A 96 1.66 -18.75 11.31
N GLU A 97 1.65 -19.15 12.58
CA GLU A 97 0.73 -18.66 13.60
C GLU A 97 1.48 -17.73 14.56
N SER A 98 1.25 -16.42 14.43
CA SER A 98 1.90 -15.43 15.28
C SER A 98 1.04 -14.17 15.44
N SER A 99 1.47 -13.30 16.36
CA SER A 99 0.91 -11.94 16.42
C SER A 99 1.37 -11.13 15.21
N PRO A 100 0.54 -10.20 14.69
CA PRO A 100 0.85 -9.45 13.48
C PRO A 100 2.18 -8.69 13.54
N TYR A 101 2.78 -8.48 12.37
CA TYR A 101 4.06 -7.80 12.19
C TYR A 101 3.86 -6.39 11.63
N ASP A 102 4.66 -5.44 12.11
CA ASP A 102 4.67 -4.07 11.61
C ASP A 102 5.42 -3.98 10.27
N LEU A 103 6.40 -4.86 10.06
CA LEU A 103 7.19 -4.96 8.84
C LEU A 103 7.45 -6.43 8.51
N ILE A 104 7.18 -6.83 7.27
CA ILE A 104 7.65 -8.10 6.72
C ILE A 104 8.67 -7.77 5.63
N VAL A 105 9.83 -8.42 5.67
CA VAL A 105 10.90 -8.26 4.69
C VAL A 105 11.15 -9.59 3.97
N SER A 106 11.45 -9.53 2.68
CA SER A 106 11.77 -10.70 1.86
C SER A 106 12.82 -10.29 0.83
N PHE A 107 14.02 -10.84 0.94
CA PHE A 107 15.11 -10.56 -0.01
C PHE A 107 15.49 -11.82 -0.76
N HIS A 108 15.29 -11.83 -2.08
CA HIS A 108 15.63 -12.94 -2.96
C HIS A 108 14.94 -14.26 -2.57
N VAL A 109 13.62 -14.18 -2.37
CA VAL A 109 12.77 -15.33 -2.02
C VAL A 109 11.60 -15.47 -2.97
N LEU A 110 10.90 -14.38 -3.29
CA LEU A 110 9.65 -14.43 -4.05
C LEU A 110 9.81 -15.04 -5.45
N GLU A 111 10.99 -14.88 -6.08
CA GLU A 111 11.34 -15.49 -7.38
C GLU A 111 11.38 -17.02 -7.34
N HIS A 112 11.57 -17.60 -6.16
CA HIS A 112 11.63 -19.04 -5.94
C HIS A 112 10.26 -19.67 -5.66
N ILE A 113 9.23 -18.86 -5.41
CA ILE A 113 7.93 -19.33 -4.95
C ILE A 113 7.02 -19.62 -6.13
N ALA A 114 6.55 -20.86 -6.28
CA ALA A 114 5.73 -21.27 -7.41
C ALA A 114 4.44 -20.46 -7.59
N ASN A 115 3.77 -20.10 -6.47
CA ASN A 115 2.57 -19.28 -6.47
C ASN A 115 2.77 -18.00 -5.64
N PRO A 116 3.40 -16.97 -6.22
CA PRO A 116 3.74 -15.75 -5.47
C PRO A 116 2.49 -14.96 -5.05
N ALA A 117 1.36 -15.12 -5.75
CA ALA A 117 0.09 -14.51 -5.37
C ALA A 117 -0.44 -15.06 -4.04
N GLN A 118 -0.46 -16.39 -3.88
CA GLN A 118 -0.88 -17.04 -2.63
C GLN A 118 0.06 -16.68 -1.48
N GLU A 119 1.36 -16.61 -1.73
CA GLU A 119 2.33 -16.21 -0.72
C GLU A 119 2.10 -14.77 -0.24
N LEU A 120 1.87 -13.83 -1.16
CA LEU A 120 1.56 -12.44 -0.81
C LEU A 120 0.28 -12.32 0.04
N GLN A 121 -0.71 -13.19 -0.16
CA GLN A 121 -1.90 -13.26 0.70
C GLN A 121 -1.55 -13.74 2.11
N ALA A 122 -0.65 -14.72 2.24
CA ALA A 122 -0.15 -15.17 3.54
C ALA A 122 0.59 -14.04 4.27
N TRP A 123 1.45 -13.30 3.56
CA TRP A 123 2.14 -12.14 4.15
C TRP A 123 1.15 -11.04 4.55
N SER A 124 0.15 -10.77 3.72
CA SER A 124 -0.92 -9.80 4.05
C SER A 124 -1.63 -10.15 5.37
N ARG A 125 -1.96 -11.43 5.59
CA ARG A 125 -2.59 -11.91 6.82
C ARG A 125 -1.71 -11.75 8.06
N LEU A 126 -0.39 -11.82 7.88
CA LEU A 126 0.60 -11.67 8.96
C LEU A 126 0.91 -10.21 9.29
N LEU A 127 0.47 -9.25 8.47
CA LEU A 127 0.70 -7.83 8.73
C LEU A 127 -0.28 -7.27 9.77
N ALA A 128 0.24 -6.39 10.62
CA ALA A 128 -0.56 -5.50 11.44
C ALA A 128 -1.30 -4.49 10.55
N PRO A 129 -2.43 -3.91 11.02
CA PRO A 129 -3.02 -2.76 10.36
C PRO A 129 -1.99 -1.62 10.18
N GLY A 130 -1.79 -1.18 8.93
CA GLY A 130 -0.77 -0.18 8.58
C GLY A 130 0.66 -0.72 8.40
N GLY A 131 0.87 -2.01 8.61
CA GLY A 131 2.16 -2.67 8.40
C GLY A 131 2.62 -2.66 6.94
N GLN A 132 3.91 -2.86 6.73
CA GLN A 132 4.55 -2.73 5.42
C GLN A 132 5.24 -4.03 4.96
N LEU A 133 5.35 -4.19 3.65
CA LEU A 133 6.22 -5.15 3.00
C LEU A 133 7.45 -4.44 2.44
N LEU A 134 8.63 -5.02 2.63
CA LEU A 134 9.85 -4.71 1.89
C LEU A 134 10.27 -5.95 1.10
N ILE A 135 10.14 -5.89 -0.22
CA ILE A 135 10.45 -7.01 -1.11
C ILE A 135 11.61 -6.63 -2.01
N GLU A 136 12.56 -7.55 -2.16
CA GLU A 136 13.64 -7.46 -3.14
C GLU A 136 13.73 -8.73 -3.97
N VAL A 137 13.78 -8.58 -5.28
CA VAL A 137 13.90 -9.67 -6.26
C VAL A 137 14.84 -9.25 -7.40
N PRO A 138 15.47 -10.19 -8.13
CA PRO A 138 16.26 -9.86 -9.31
C PRO A 138 15.45 -9.04 -10.33
N ASN A 139 16.09 -8.03 -10.94
CA ASN A 139 15.51 -7.31 -12.08
C ASN A 139 15.76 -8.11 -13.37
N ARG A 140 14.72 -8.76 -13.91
CA ARG A 140 14.81 -9.67 -15.05
C ARG A 140 15.77 -10.82 -14.74
N ALA A 141 16.87 -10.93 -15.47
CA ALA A 141 17.93 -11.90 -15.20
C ALA A 141 18.84 -11.50 -14.02
N GLY A 142 18.63 -10.31 -13.43
CA GLY A 142 19.39 -9.73 -12.33
C GLY A 142 20.80 -9.23 -12.68
N HIS A 143 21.29 -9.52 -13.89
CA HIS A 143 22.49 -8.93 -14.46
C HIS A 143 22.16 -8.26 -15.80
N PRO A 144 22.56 -6.99 -16.04
CA PRO A 144 22.17 -6.25 -17.24
C PRO A 144 22.79 -6.78 -18.55
N LEU A 145 23.83 -7.60 -18.45
CA LEU A 145 24.48 -8.27 -19.60
C LEU A 145 23.95 -9.68 -19.88
N LEU A 146 22.97 -10.16 -19.11
CA LEU A 146 22.34 -11.45 -19.34
C LEU A 146 20.93 -11.25 -19.90
N ASP A 147 20.63 -11.91 -21.01
CA ASP A 147 19.29 -11.88 -21.60
C ASP A 147 18.29 -12.67 -20.75
N ASN A 148 18.75 -13.72 -20.07
CA ASN A 148 17.92 -14.64 -19.30
C ASN A 148 18.70 -15.22 -18.11
N ASP A 149 18.02 -15.42 -16.98
CA ASP A 149 18.54 -16.24 -15.90
C ASP A 149 18.21 -17.72 -16.14
N HIS A 150 19.25 -18.55 -16.10
CA HIS A 150 19.14 -20.00 -16.27
C HIS A 150 19.22 -20.76 -14.95
N ASN A 151 19.22 -20.06 -13.81
CA ASN A 151 19.09 -20.69 -12.50
C ASN A 151 17.75 -21.44 -12.40
N PRO A 152 17.75 -22.77 -12.26
CA PRO A 152 16.52 -23.56 -12.20
C PRO A 152 15.68 -23.29 -10.95
N GLU A 153 16.27 -22.69 -9.90
CA GLU A 153 15.53 -22.28 -8.70
C GLU A 153 14.73 -20.99 -8.92
N HIS A 154 15.06 -20.17 -9.93
CA HIS A 154 14.37 -18.90 -10.21
C HIS A 154 13.17 -19.17 -11.12
N LEU A 155 12.02 -19.43 -10.51
CA LEU A 155 10.77 -19.72 -11.21
C LEU A 155 10.20 -18.48 -11.91
N HIS A 156 10.53 -17.29 -11.40
CA HIS A 156 10.05 -16.02 -11.93
C HIS A 156 11.21 -15.05 -12.19
N GLN A 157 11.13 -14.30 -13.30
CA GLN A 157 12.03 -13.19 -13.60
C GLN A 157 11.20 -11.90 -13.66
N PHE A 158 11.17 -11.19 -12.53
CA PHE A 158 10.31 -10.03 -12.38
C PHE A 158 10.85 -8.80 -13.12
N THR A 159 9.94 -7.94 -13.54
CA THR A 159 10.22 -6.56 -13.94
C THR A 159 9.52 -5.62 -12.94
N PRO A 160 9.89 -4.33 -12.89
CA PRO A 160 9.13 -3.36 -12.09
C PRO A 160 7.63 -3.40 -12.37
N ALA A 161 7.25 -3.54 -13.64
CA ALA A 161 5.85 -3.62 -14.03
C ALA A 161 5.18 -4.91 -13.54
N SER A 162 5.78 -6.08 -13.78
CA SER A 162 5.15 -7.34 -13.38
C SER A 162 5.06 -7.52 -11.86
N LEU A 163 6.07 -7.06 -11.10
CA LEU A 163 6.04 -7.11 -9.64
C LEU A 163 4.96 -6.18 -9.06
N THR A 164 4.86 -4.94 -9.55
CA THR A 164 3.86 -3.97 -9.06
C THR A 164 2.44 -4.36 -9.46
N ILE A 165 2.24 -4.93 -10.65
CA ILE A 165 0.94 -5.49 -11.06
C ILE A 165 0.54 -6.66 -10.17
N LEU A 166 1.47 -7.58 -9.86
CA LEU A 166 1.22 -8.69 -8.95
C LEU A 166 0.81 -8.20 -7.56
N LEU A 167 1.55 -7.24 -7.00
CA LEU A 167 1.25 -6.63 -5.69
C LEU A 167 -0.12 -5.96 -5.68
N ALA A 168 -0.43 -5.14 -6.69
CA ALA A 168 -1.75 -4.51 -6.82
C ALA A 168 -2.88 -5.55 -6.92
N GLY A 169 -2.67 -6.63 -7.69
CA GLY A 169 -3.62 -7.72 -7.80
C GLY A 169 -3.87 -8.49 -6.48
N GLN A 170 -2.94 -8.42 -5.53
CA GLN A 170 -3.09 -8.99 -4.18
C GLN A 170 -3.48 -7.94 -3.12
N GLY A 171 -3.95 -6.76 -3.56
CA GLY A 171 -4.45 -5.72 -2.65
C GLY A 171 -3.34 -4.96 -1.94
N PHE A 172 -2.18 -4.76 -2.56
CA PHE A 172 -1.12 -3.91 -2.04
C PHE A 172 -0.95 -2.63 -2.88
N THR A 173 -0.69 -1.52 -2.21
CA THR A 173 -0.22 -0.27 -2.84
C THR A 173 1.29 -0.18 -2.71
N CYS A 174 1.99 0.08 -3.81
CA CYS A 174 3.44 0.30 -3.81
C CYS A 174 3.72 1.79 -3.54
N HIS A 175 4.44 2.10 -2.47
CA HIS A 175 4.79 3.48 -2.09
C HIS A 175 6.20 3.87 -2.53
N GLN A 176 7.10 2.90 -2.66
CA GLN A 176 8.46 3.12 -3.14
C GLN A 176 8.86 1.98 -4.08
N LEU A 177 9.56 2.31 -5.16
CA LEU A 177 10.18 1.36 -6.07
C LEU A 177 11.54 1.90 -6.48
N SER A 178 12.55 1.04 -6.44
CA SER A 178 13.92 1.39 -6.86
C SER A 178 14.63 0.17 -7.47
N LEU A 179 15.69 0.45 -8.25
CA LEU A 179 16.48 -0.53 -9.01
C LEU A 179 17.96 -0.43 -8.63
N GLY A 180 18.78 -1.37 -9.09
CA GLY A 180 20.23 -1.35 -8.90
C GLY A 180 20.69 -1.79 -7.51
N HIS A 181 19.85 -2.53 -6.78
CA HIS A 181 20.22 -3.09 -5.48
C HIS A 181 21.10 -4.32 -5.66
N TYR A 182 22.13 -4.43 -4.82
CA TYR A 182 23.18 -5.42 -5.00
C TYR A 182 22.94 -6.65 -4.13
N GLU A 183 22.79 -7.81 -4.76
CA GLU A 183 22.75 -9.11 -4.06
C GLU A 183 24.11 -9.81 -4.11
N SER A 184 24.69 -9.91 -5.29
CA SER A 184 25.94 -10.63 -5.50
C SER A 184 26.64 -10.15 -6.77
N PRO A 185 27.88 -10.60 -7.07
CA PRO A 185 28.54 -10.24 -8.33
C PRO A 185 27.75 -10.64 -9.57
N VAL A 186 26.96 -11.72 -9.50
CA VAL A 186 26.13 -12.21 -10.61
C VAL A 186 24.70 -11.64 -10.59
N TYR A 187 24.26 -11.06 -9.48
CA TYR A 187 22.98 -10.36 -9.35
C TYR A 187 23.20 -8.92 -8.84
N PRO A 188 23.81 -8.03 -9.66
CA PRO A 188 24.08 -6.65 -9.27
C PRO A 188 22.89 -5.69 -9.45
N ASP A 189 21.78 -6.14 -10.05
CA ASP A 189 20.59 -5.33 -10.30
C ASP A 189 19.31 -6.03 -9.81
N SER A 190 18.84 -5.62 -8.64
CA SER A 190 17.57 -6.06 -8.06
C SER A 190 16.55 -4.92 -7.99
N ILE A 191 15.27 -5.30 -8.08
CA ILE A 191 14.11 -4.45 -7.84
C ILE A 191 13.82 -4.48 -6.35
N ARG A 192 13.67 -3.32 -5.72
CA ARG A 192 13.18 -3.20 -4.34
C ARG A 192 11.88 -2.42 -4.30
N VAL A 193 10.88 -2.98 -3.63
CA VAL A 193 9.56 -2.36 -3.45
C VAL A 193 9.22 -2.28 -1.96
N VAL A 194 8.70 -1.12 -1.56
CA VAL A 194 8.00 -0.95 -0.28
C VAL A 194 6.51 -0.84 -0.57
N ALA A 195 5.72 -1.73 0.00
CA ALA A 195 4.28 -1.81 -0.22
C ALA A 195 3.49 -1.87 1.10
N GLN A 196 2.23 -1.46 1.06
CA GLN A 196 1.28 -1.59 2.17
C GLN A 196 -0.02 -2.21 1.69
N PRO A 197 -0.76 -2.94 2.54
CA PRO A 197 -2.11 -3.36 2.22
C PRO A 197 -2.96 -2.15 1.80
N GLN A 198 -3.66 -2.26 0.68
CA GLN A 198 -4.60 -1.26 0.24
C GLN A 198 -5.75 -1.20 1.24
N PRO A 199 -6.21 0.00 1.65
CA PRO A 199 -7.40 0.14 2.46
C PRO A 199 -8.59 -0.56 1.78
N GLN A 200 -9.46 -1.23 2.53
CA GLN A 200 -10.65 -1.83 1.93
C GLN A 200 -11.52 -0.72 1.33
N ALA A 201 -12.26 -1.02 0.26
CA ALA A 201 -13.14 -0.04 -0.38
C ALA A 201 -14.16 0.58 0.61
N SER A 202 -14.60 -0.20 1.61
CA SER A 202 -15.42 0.27 2.73
C SER A 202 -14.71 1.33 3.57
N ASP A 203 -13.41 1.17 3.82
CA ASP A 203 -12.61 2.10 4.62
C ASP A 203 -12.41 3.40 3.85
N GLN A 204 -12.10 3.32 2.55
CA GLN A 204 -11.97 4.49 1.68
C GLN A 204 -13.26 5.31 1.61
N ARG A 205 -14.40 4.63 1.43
CA ARG A 205 -15.73 5.28 1.44
C ARG A 205 -16.00 5.94 2.79
N THR A 206 -15.71 5.25 3.88
CA THR A 206 -15.93 5.76 5.25
C THR A 206 -15.06 6.99 5.53
N GLN A 207 -13.78 6.97 5.16
CA GLN A 207 -12.88 8.11 5.29
C GLN A 207 -13.36 9.32 4.47
N LEU A 208 -13.81 9.09 3.24
CA LEU A 208 -14.33 10.18 2.41
C LEU A 208 -15.60 10.78 3.02
N LEU A 209 -16.56 9.95 3.47
CA LEU A 209 -17.76 10.42 4.18
C LEU A 209 -17.41 11.20 5.45
N GLN A 210 -16.41 10.75 6.20
CA GLN A 210 -15.92 11.46 7.37
C GLN A 210 -15.39 12.85 7.01
N ARG A 211 -14.65 13.00 5.90
CA ARG A 211 -14.19 14.32 5.45
C ARG A 211 -15.33 15.25 5.06
N PHE A 212 -16.38 14.75 4.42
CA PHE A 212 -17.60 15.52 4.19
C PHE A 212 -18.18 16.01 5.53
N HIS A 213 -18.30 15.12 6.51
CA HIS A 213 -18.81 15.46 7.83
C HIS A 213 -17.94 16.47 8.58
N GLU A 214 -16.61 16.33 8.55
CA GLU A 214 -15.70 17.26 9.22
C GLU A 214 -15.72 18.67 8.61
N ARG A 215 -15.92 18.77 7.30
CA ARG A 215 -15.85 20.04 6.56
C ARG A 215 -17.19 20.77 6.44
N LEU A 216 -18.30 20.04 6.49
CA LEU A 216 -19.66 20.59 6.35
C LEU A 216 -20.47 20.45 7.64
N GLY A 217 -20.08 19.55 8.54
CA GLY A 217 -20.82 19.23 9.75
C GLY A 217 -22.10 18.43 9.44
N GLY A 218 -23.23 19.14 9.41
CA GLY A 218 -24.57 18.56 9.36
C GLY A 218 -25.22 18.63 7.96
N PRO A 219 -26.56 18.73 7.89
CA PRO A 219 -27.26 18.87 6.62
C PRO A 219 -26.70 20.02 5.80
N PHE A 220 -26.53 19.81 4.51
CA PHE A 220 -25.93 20.82 3.63
C PHE A 220 -26.61 20.87 2.26
N ILE A 221 -26.27 21.90 1.50
CA ILE A 221 -26.75 22.15 0.15
C ILE A 221 -25.62 21.90 -0.84
N ALA A 222 -25.90 21.16 -1.91
CA ALA A 222 -24.99 21.05 -3.04
C ALA A 222 -25.31 22.15 -4.07
N TYR A 223 -24.32 22.94 -4.45
CA TYR A 223 -24.46 24.05 -5.39
C TYR A 223 -23.54 23.90 -6.61
N GLY A 224 -24.09 24.05 -7.82
CA GLY A 224 -23.37 23.86 -9.07
C GLY A 224 -23.44 22.41 -9.56
N ILE A 225 -24.64 21.95 -9.88
CA ILE A 225 -24.93 20.55 -10.23
C ILE A 225 -24.46 20.27 -11.66
N GLY A 226 -23.38 19.50 -11.78
CA GLY A 226 -22.78 19.15 -13.07
C GLY A 226 -21.93 17.89 -12.98
N GLY A 227 -20.98 17.73 -13.90
CA GLY A 227 -20.12 16.54 -13.96
C GLY A 227 -19.42 16.21 -12.64
N ASP A 228 -18.86 17.21 -11.95
CA ASP A 228 -18.17 16.99 -10.68
C ASP A 228 -19.13 16.50 -9.57
N PHE A 229 -20.36 17.04 -9.51
CA PHE A 229 -21.39 16.52 -8.60
C PHE A 229 -21.71 15.05 -8.90
N LEU A 230 -22.00 14.73 -10.17
CA LEU A 230 -22.40 13.38 -10.58
C LEU A 230 -21.30 12.33 -10.36
N ASN A 231 -20.02 12.71 -10.52
CA ASN A 231 -18.92 11.77 -10.37
C ASN A 231 -18.43 11.63 -8.93
N TYR A 232 -18.48 12.70 -8.14
CA TYR A 232 -17.79 12.73 -6.84
C TYR A 232 -18.75 12.80 -5.64
N VAL A 233 -19.92 13.44 -5.79
CA VAL A 233 -20.86 13.63 -4.66
C VAL A 233 -22.06 12.67 -4.76
N GLU A 234 -22.66 12.54 -5.94
CA GLU A 234 -23.85 11.69 -6.17
C GLU A 234 -23.66 10.23 -5.73
N PRO A 235 -22.51 9.55 -5.97
CA PRO A 235 -22.31 8.17 -5.52
C PRO A 235 -22.35 8.00 -4.00
N LEU A 236 -22.26 9.09 -3.24
CA LEU A 236 -22.31 9.13 -1.78
C LEU A 236 -23.62 9.74 -1.26
N ALA A 237 -24.51 10.23 -2.13
CA ALA A 237 -25.65 11.05 -1.77
C ALA A 237 -26.63 10.37 -0.79
N GLU A 238 -26.75 9.04 -0.80
CA GLU A 238 -27.58 8.31 0.16
C GLU A 238 -27.04 8.35 1.59
N ALA A 239 -25.72 8.48 1.76
CA ALA A 239 -25.06 8.56 3.06
C ALA A 239 -24.73 10.01 3.48
N LEU A 240 -24.94 10.99 2.59
CA LEU A 240 -24.75 12.40 2.86
C LEU A 240 -26.09 13.06 3.16
N ASP A 241 -26.10 13.98 4.13
CA ASP A 241 -27.30 14.73 4.50
C ASP A 241 -27.53 15.93 3.56
N ILE A 242 -27.71 15.64 2.26
CA ILE A 242 -28.00 16.66 1.25
C ILE A 242 -29.48 17.04 1.36
N GLN A 243 -29.74 18.32 1.58
CA GLN A 243 -31.10 18.88 1.73
C GLN A 243 -31.63 19.49 0.43
N ALA A 244 -30.75 20.04 -0.40
CA ALA A 244 -31.13 20.66 -1.66
C ALA A 244 -30.01 20.58 -2.70
N LEU A 245 -30.42 20.50 -3.97
CA LEU A 245 -29.54 20.59 -5.13
C LEU A 245 -29.83 21.91 -5.86
N LEU A 246 -28.84 22.78 -5.96
CA LEU A 246 -29.00 24.14 -6.47
C LEU A 246 -28.07 24.43 -7.64
N ASP A 247 -28.55 25.20 -8.61
CA ASP A 247 -27.72 25.68 -9.70
C ASP A 247 -28.17 27.08 -10.15
N SER A 248 -27.22 27.93 -10.58
CA SER A 248 -27.54 29.26 -11.10
C SER A 248 -28.10 29.22 -12.52
N SER A 249 -27.97 28.11 -13.24
CA SER A 249 -28.45 27.94 -14.61
C SER A 249 -29.94 27.54 -14.65
N PRO A 250 -30.84 28.38 -15.20
CA PRO A 250 -32.25 28.03 -15.34
C PRO A 250 -32.51 26.80 -16.20
N ALA A 251 -31.61 26.51 -17.14
CA ALA A 251 -31.69 25.32 -18.00
C ALA A 251 -31.58 24.00 -17.21
N LYS A 252 -31.05 24.04 -15.98
CA LYS A 252 -30.96 22.88 -15.10
C LYS A 252 -32.11 22.73 -14.11
N TRP A 253 -32.93 23.76 -13.94
CA TRP A 253 -34.02 23.71 -12.98
C TRP A 253 -35.08 22.70 -13.39
N GLY A 254 -35.65 21.99 -12.41
CA GLY A 254 -36.62 20.92 -12.65
C GLY A 254 -36.01 19.56 -12.98
N GLN A 255 -34.69 19.46 -13.14
CA GLN A 255 -34.01 18.17 -13.30
C GLN A 255 -34.09 17.37 -11.98
N GLN A 256 -34.54 16.12 -12.05
CA GLN A 256 -34.62 15.20 -10.92
C GLN A 256 -33.30 14.42 -10.79
N LEU A 257 -32.69 14.44 -9.60
CA LEU A 257 -31.52 13.63 -9.25
C LEU A 257 -31.75 12.95 -7.90
N GLY A 258 -31.90 11.62 -7.92
CA GLY A 258 -32.35 10.86 -6.76
C GLY A 258 -33.69 11.37 -6.23
N ARG A 259 -33.74 11.77 -4.95
CA ARG A 259 -34.93 12.34 -4.31
C ARG A 259 -35.08 13.85 -4.45
N HIS A 260 -34.10 14.55 -5.03
CA HIS A 260 -34.05 16.01 -5.07
C HIS A 260 -34.34 16.54 -6.48
N VAL A 261 -34.93 17.73 -6.55
CA VAL A 261 -35.11 18.49 -7.79
C VAL A 261 -34.13 19.66 -7.77
N VAL A 262 -33.42 19.86 -8.87
CA VAL A 262 -32.51 21.01 -9.02
C VAL A 262 -33.33 22.30 -9.12
N THR A 263 -33.01 23.28 -8.27
CA THR A 263 -33.73 24.56 -8.21
C THR A 263 -32.79 25.76 -8.05
N ALA A 264 -33.35 26.97 -8.11
CA ALA A 264 -32.63 28.20 -7.81
C ALA A 264 -32.47 28.38 -6.29
N TYR A 265 -31.42 29.08 -5.86
CA TYR A 265 -31.30 29.46 -4.44
C TYR A 265 -32.38 30.46 -4.02
N THR A 266 -33.11 30.13 -2.94
CA THR A 266 -34.05 31.02 -2.25
C THR A 266 -33.72 31.06 -0.75
N PRO A 267 -33.50 32.25 -0.15
CA PRO A 267 -33.17 32.37 1.27
C PRO A 267 -34.21 31.73 2.19
N GLU A 268 -35.49 31.79 1.83
CA GLU A 268 -36.61 31.32 2.65
C GLU A 268 -36.62 29.79 2.80
N LEU A 269 -36.19 29.05 1.78
CA LEU A 269 -36.19 27.59 1.77
C LEU A 269 -34.86 27.00 2.24
N HIS A 270 -33.75 27.69 1.97
CA HIS A 270 -32.40 27.16 2.17
C HIS A 270 -31.76 27.61 3.48
N GLY A 271 -32.24 28.71 4.06
CA GLY A 271 -31.84 29.21 5.36
C GLY A 271 -30.32 29.34 5.52
N GLU A 272 -29.83 28.95 6.70
CA GLU A 272 -28.42 29.06 7.12
C GLU A 272 -27.58 27.80 6.86
N LEU A 273 -28.07 26.85 6.07
CA LEU A 273 -27.34 25.60 5.83
C LEU A 273 -25.96 25.85 5.17
N PRO A 274 -24.94 25.04 5.50
CA PRO A 274 -23.69 24.98 4.76
C PRO A 274 -23.92 24.67 3.27
N ILE A 275 -23.08 25.25 2.43
CA ILE A 275 -23.13 25.08 0.98
C ILE A 275 -21.81 24.48 0.51
N LEU A 276 -21.92 23.32 -0.13
CA LEU A 276 -20.86 22.71 -0.89
C LEU A 276 -20.91 23.22 -2.33
N ILE A 277 -19.87 23.93 -2.78
CA ILE A 277 -19.67 24.21 -4.20
C ILE A 277 -19.16 22.94 -4.86
N CYS A 278 -19.98 22.32 -5.72
CA CYS A 278 -19.67 21.04 -6.33
C CYS A 278 -18.82 21.15 -7.59
N SER A 279 -18.73 22.31 -8.23
CA SER A 279 -17.96 22.50 -9.46
C SER A 279 -16.56 23.03 -9.14
N ILE A 280 -15.53 22.24 -9.43
CA ILE A 280 -14.13 22.62 -9.23
C ILE A 280 -13.75 23.69 -10.28
N LYS A 281 -14.09 23.45 -11.55
CA LYS A 281 -13.76 24.36 -12.67
C LYS A 281 -14.33 25.76 -12.50
N PHE A 282 -15.55 25.88 -11.97
CA PHE A 282 -16.24 27.16 -11.79
C PHE A 282 -16.28 27.62 -10.33
N SER A 283 -15.48 27.01 -9.45
CA SER A 283 -15.49 27.22 -8.00
C SER A 283 -15.42 28.70 -7.61
N ALA A 284 -14.44 29.44 -8.14
CA ALA A 284 -14.26 30.87 -7.84
C ALA A 284 -15.46 31.74 -8.27
N GLY A 285 -16.01 31.49 -9.46
CA GLY A 285 -17.15 32.24 -9.98
C GLY A 285 -18.44 31.96 -9.20
N ILE A 286 -18.66 30.70 -8.85
CA ILE A 286 -19.79 30.29 -7.99
C ILE A 286 -19.64 30.92 -6.60
N ARG A 287 -18.44 30.88 -6.01
CA ARG A 287 -18.18 31.48 -4.70
C ARG A 287 -18.48 32.98 -4.72
N GLN A 288 -17.99 33.72 -5.71
CA GLN A 288 -18.29 35.14 -5.84
C GLN A 288 -19.80 35.40 -5.99
N HIS A 289 -20.49 34.58 -6.77
CA HIS A 289 -21.94 34.67 -6.91
C HIS A 289 -22.68 34.43 -5.58
N LEU A 290 -22.34 33.38 -4.83
CA LEU A 290 -22.94 33.10 -3.52
C LEU A 290 -22.68 34.23 -2.51
N LEU A 291 -21.47 34.80 -2.49
CA LEU A 291 -21.15 35.98 -1.67
C LEU A 291 -22.01 37.19 -2.07
N SER A 292 -22.26 37.39 -3.37
CA SER A 292 -23.13 38.48 -3.85
C SER A 292 -24.61 38.32 -3.45
N LEU A 293 -25.03 37.08 -3.15
CA LEU A 293 -26.35 36.77 -2.60
C LEU A 293 -26.42 36.98 -1.07
N GLY A 294 -25.33 37.43 -0.44
CA GLY A 294 -25.26 37.68 1.01
C GLY A 294 -24.94 36.45 1.85
N ILE A 295 -24.53 35.33 1.24
CA ILE A 295 -24.16 34.11 1.98
C ILE A 295 -22.80 34.31 2.64
N ALA A 296 -22.73 34.00 3.93
CA ALA A 296 -21.51 34.18 4.73
C ALA A 296 -20.35 33.26 4.23
N PRO A 297 -19.10 33.77 4.08
CA PRO A 297 -17.98 33.00 3.55
C PRO A 297 -17.69 31.67 4.27
N GLU A 298 -17.94 31.60 5.57
CA GLU A 298 -17.76 30.45 6.45
C GLU A 298 -18.77 29.32 6.19
N ARG A 299 -19.88 29.63 5.53
CA ARG A 299 -20.88 28.63 5.11
C ARG A 299 -20.52 27.97 3.78
N ILE A 300 -19.48 28.43 3.09
CA ILE A 300 -19.16 27.99 1.73
C ILE A 300 -17.90 27.12 1.74
N THR A 301 -18.08 25.84 1.50
CA THR A 301 -17.00 24.86 1.36
C THR A 301 -16.86 24.46 -0.11
N ASN A 302 -15.65 24.40 -0.64
CA ASN A 302 -15.42 23.97 -2.01
C ASN A 302 -15.14 22.46 -2.05
N LEU A 303 -15.62 21.76 -3.09
CA LEU A 303 -15.45 20.32 -3.25
C LEU A 303 -13.98 19.88 -3.18
N GLU A 304 -13.05 20.64 -3.78
CA GLU A 304 -11.63 20.31 -3.76
C GLU A 304 -11.07 20.13 -2.34
N THR A 305 -11.57 20.90 -1.36
CA THR A 305 -11.10 20.84 0.03
C THR A 305 -11.52 19.57 0.79
N ILE A 306 -12.47 18.80 0.22
CA ILE A 306 -12.86 17.48 0.71
C ILE A 306 -11.88 16.41 0.21
N TYR A 307 -11.41 16.55 -1.04
CA TYR A 307 -10.59 15.54 -1.72
C TYR A 307 -9.09 15.75 -1.57
N GLU A 308 -8.65 16.99 -1.38
CA GLU A 308 -7.29 17.30 -0.95
C GLU A 308 -7.05 16.62 0.42
N GLY A 309 -6.01 15.78 0.50
CA GLY A 309 -5.60 15.16 1.76
C GLY A 309 -5.18 16.21 2.80
N PRO A 310 -5.00 15.80 4.08
CA PRO A 310 -4.22 16.62 5.00
C PRO A 310 -2.81 16.89 4.47
#